data_AF-A0A6I0JKR2-F1
#
_entry.id   AF-A0A6I0JKR2-F1
#
_cell.length_a   1.000
_cell.length_b   1.000
_cell.length_c   1.000
_cell.angle_alpha   90.00
_cell.angle_beta   90.00
_cell.angle_gamma   90.00
#
_symmetry.space_group_name_H-M   'P 1'
#
loop_
_entity.id
_entity.type
_entity.pdbx_description
1 polymer ?
#
loop_
_entity_poly.entity_id
_entity_poly.type
_entity_poly.pdbx_seq_one_letter_code
_entity_poly.pdbx_strand_id
1 'polypeptide(L)'
;LETYHRNMIRRWVLSLHKTARKFWASVGVVTQEIQDIIGSEIVKEAIINNSDVVMLLDQSKFKERFDNIKAILGLTETDCKKIFTINRLENKEGRSFFREVFIRRGTTSEVYGVEEPRECYMTYTTERAEKEALKLYKAELKCSHQEATEAYCRDWKRSGIEKSLPFAQMVNKAGKVLNLKEKQF
;
A
#
# COMPACT_ATOMS: atom_id res chain seq x y z
N LEU A 1 2.45 28.13 25.64
CA LEU A 1 3.52 27.41 24.91
C LEU A 1 2.95 26.39 23.93
N GLU A 2 2.02 25.52 24.33
CA GLU A 2 1.36 24.55 23.43
C GLU A 2 0.57 25.19 22.28
N THR A 3 -0.18 26.26 22.55
CA THR A 3 -0.94 26.99 21.50
C THR A 3 -0.02 27.61 20.45
N TYR A 4 1.17 28.07 20.85
CA TYR A 4 2.17 28.64 19.94
C TYR A 4 2.78 27.56 19.05
N HIS A 5 3.17 26.41 19.63
CA HIS A 5 3.65 25.25 18.88
C HIS A 5 2.62 24.73 17.87
N ARG A 6 1.35 24.59 18.30
CA ARG A 6 0.24 24.18 17.45
C ARG A 6 0.05 25.15 16.26
N ASN A 7 0.11 26.45 16.51
CA ASN A 7 0.00 27.48 15.47
C ASN A 7 1.22 27.50 14.51
N MET A 8 2.41 27.16 15.01
CA MET A 8 3.63 27.06 14.18
C MET A 8 3.54 25.88 13.22
N ILE A 9 3.13 24.70 13.71
CA ILE A 9 2.88 23.51 12.90
C ILE A 9 1.79 23.79 11.86
N ARG A 10 0.71 24.48 12.24
CA ARG A 10 -0.34 24.93 11.30
C ARG A 10 0.23 25.72 10.13
N ARG A 11 0.99 26.76 10.46
CA ARG A 11 1.53 27.68 9.47
C ARG A 11 2.53 26.96 8.58
N TRP A 12 3.30 26.02 9.12
CA TRP A 12 4.24 25.21 8.36
C TRP A 12 3.53 24.26 7.37
N VAL A 13 2.55 23.47 7.82
CA VAL A 13 1.78 22.54 6.96
C VAL A 13 1.06 23.29 5.83
N LEU A 14 0.42 24.43 6.14
CA LEU A 14 -0.25 25.26 5.14
C LEU A 14 0.75 25.90 4.15
N SER A 15 1.88 26.39 4.65
CA SER A 15 2.94 26.95 3.81
C SER A 15 3.52 25.91 2.87
N LEU A 16 3.72 24.68 3.35
CA LEU A 16 4.23 23.56 2.57
C LEU A 16 3.29 23.21 1.40
N HIS A 17 1.98 23.09 1.63
CA HIS A 17 1.01 22.82 0.56
C HIS A 17 0.96 23.95 -0.49
N LYS A 18 0.97 25.21 -0.05
CA LYS A 18 0.96 26.37 -0.95
C LYS A 18 2.25 26.48 -1.77
N THR A 19 3.39 26.17 -1.16
CA THR A 19 4.71 26.25 -1.80
C THR A 19 4.88 25.10 -2.78
N ALA A 20 4.53 23.87 -2.39
CA ALA A 20 4.63 22.69 -3.26
C ALA A 20 3.85 22.86 -4.57
N ARG A 21 2.61 23.39 -4.51
CA ARG A 21 1.82 23.69 -5.71
C ARG A 21 2.52 24.67 -6.68
N LYS A 22 3.29 25.63 -6.16
CA LYS A 22 4.06 26.59 -6.98
C LYS A 22 5.29 25.97 -7.64
N PHE A 23 5.82 24.87 -7.08
CA PHE A 23 7.03 24.20 -7.55
C PHE A 23 6.75 22.83 -8.19
N TRP A 24 5.52 22.59 -8.65
CA TRP A 24 5.10 21.32 -9.29
C TRP A 24 5.32 20.09 -8.38
N ALA A 25 5.37 20.28 -7.07
CA ALA A 25 5.52 19.21 -6.09
C ALA A 25 4.15 18.74 -5.58
N SER A 26 4.02 17.44 -5.35
CA SER A 26 2.85 16.84 -4.72
C SER A 26 3.08 16.64 -3.22
N VAL A 27 2.07 16.93 -2.41
CA VAL A 27 2.10 16.68 -0.96
C VAL A 27 1.11 15.58 -0.66
N GLY A 28 1.61 14.48 -0.11
CA GLY A 28 0.79 13.36 0.34
C GLY A 28 0.81 13.25 1.86
N VAL A 29 -0.33 12.88 2.44
CA VAL A 29 -0.45 12.54 3.87
C VAL A 29 -0.94 11.11 3.97
N VAL A 30 -0.21 10.29 4.73
CA VAL A 30 -0.54 8.89 4.98
C VAL A 30 -0.77 8.73 6.48
N THR A 31 -1.95 8.22 6.86
CA THR A 31 -2.28 7.90 8.26
C THR A 31 -2.94 6.53 8.34
N GLN A 32 -2.71 5.84 9.47
CA GLN A 32 -3.48 4.64 9.84
C GLN A 32 -4.70 5.01 10.70
N GLU A 33 -4.65 6.15 11.37
CA GLU A 33 -5.71 6.66 12.25
C GLU A 33 -6.31 7.90 11.62
N ILE A 34 -7.43 7.72 10.91
CA ILE A 34 -8.12 8.84 10.28
C ILE A 34 -8.64 9.85 11.31
N GLN A 35 -8.89 9.41 12.55
CA GLN A 35 -9.34 10.31 13.63
C GLN A 35 -8.30 11.36 14.01
N ASP A 36 -7.01 11.07 13.90
CA ASP A 36 -5.94 12.03 14.18
C ASP A 36 -5.94 13.20 13.18
N ILE A 37 -6.32 12.91 11.93
CA ILE A 37 -6.53 13.94 10.91
C ILE A 37 -7.77 14.76 11.23
N ILE A 38 -8.84 14.10 11.65
CA ILE A 38 -10.14 14.73 11.96
C ILE A 38 -10.04 15.66 13.18
N GLY A 39 -9.34 15.24 14.23
CA GLY A 39 -9.19 16.00 15.47
C GLY A 39 -8.30 17.23 15.34
N SER A 40 -7.62 17.41 14.20
CA SER A 40 -6.73 18.54 13.95
C SER A 40 -7.34 19.51 12.95
N GLU A 41 -7.93 20.60 13.45
CA GLU A 41 -8.54 21.67 12.64
C GLU A 41 -7.57 22.22 11.56
N ILE A 42 -6.28 22.18 11.87
CA ILE A 42 -5.17 22.54 11.00
C ILE A 42 -5.08 21.66 9.76
N VAL A 43 -5.13 20.36 9.99
CA VAL A 43 -4.91 19.31 8.99
C VAL A 43 -6.17 19.20 8.14
N LYS A 44 -7.34 19.35 8.76
CA LYS A 44 -8.65 19.40 8.11
C LYS A 44 -8.70 20.49 7.02
N GLU A 45 -8.45 21.75 7.35
CA GLU A 45 -8.51 22.85 6.36
C GLU A 45 -7.42 22.75 5.29
N ALA A 46 -6.22 22.31 5.64
CA ALA A 46 -5.07 22.28 4.74
C ALA A 46 -5.18 21.18 3.69
N ILE A 47 -5.57 19.97 4.10
CA ILE A 47 -5.49 18.76 3.28
C ILE A 47 -6.78 18.54 2.51
N ILE A 48 -7.95 18.66 3.14
CA ILE A 48 -9.23 18.34 2.48
C ILE A 48 -9.54 19.33 1.35
N ASN A 49 -9.37 20.63 1.62
CA ASN A 49 -9.71 21.67 0.65
C ASN A 49 -8.71 21.77 -0.53
N ASN A 50 -7.55 21.11 -0.44
CA ASN A 50 -6.50 21.18 -1.45
C ASN A 50 -6.15 19.83 -2.10
N SER A 51 -6.72 18.72 -1.62
CA SER A 51 -6.42 17.39 -2.14
C SER A 51 -7.42 16.99 -3.22
N ASP A 52 -6.98 17.03 -4.48
CA ASP A 52 -7.76 16.54 -5.62
C ASP A 52 -7.81 15.01 -5.68
N VAL A 53 -6.93 14.32 -4.94
CA VAL A 53 -6.82 12.86 -4.91
C VAL A 53 -6.96 12.33 -3.49
N VAL A 54 -7.82 11.34 -3.31
CA VAL A 54 -8.02 10.61 -2.05
C VAL A 54 -7.89 9.12 -2.32
N MET A 55 -7.05 8.44 -1.53
CA MET A 55 -6.88 6.99 -1.59
C MET A 55 -7.28 6.38 -0.25
N LEU A 56 -8.19 5.40 -0.26
CA LEU A 56 -8.65 4.72 0.94
C LEU A 56 -8.50 3.20 0.77
N LEU A 57 -7.83 2.57 1.74
CA LEU A 57 -7.81 1.11 1.89
C LEU A 57 -9.09 0.64 2.58
N ASP A 58 -9.20 -0.65 2.91
CA ASP A 58 -10.37 -1.21 3.59
C ASP A 58 -10.74 -0.44 4.88
N GLN A 59 -11.94 0.14 4.88
CA GLN A 59 -12.52 0.91 6.00
C GLN A 59 -13.65 0.17 6.72
N SER A 60 -13.78 -1.15 6.54
CA SER A 60 -14.86 -1.96 7.11
C SER A 60 -15.02 -1.82 8.63
N LYS A 61 -13.90 -1.65 9.36
CA LYS A 61 -13.88 -1.44 10.81
C LYS A 61 -14.52 -0.11 11.26
N PHE A 62 -14.62 0.86 10.37
CA PHE A 62 -15.14 2.20 10.66
C PHE A 62 -16.59 2.39 10.21
N LYS A 63 -17.28 1.31 9.81
CA LYS A 63 -18.63 1.39 9.23
C LYS A 63 -19.62 2.19 10.09
N GLU A 64 -19.58 2.03 11.42
CA GLU A 64 -20.46 2.74 12.35
C GLU A 64 -20.15 4.23 12.53
N ARG A 65 -18.91 4.66 12.20
CA ARG A 65 -18.46 6.05 12.36
C ARG A 65 -18.08 6.70 11.03
N PHE A 66 -18.49 6.08 9.92
CA PHE A 66 -18.05 6.49 8.58
C PHE A 66 -18.67 7.81 8.14
N ASP A 67 -19.80 8.23 8.72
CA ASP A 67 -20.46 9.49 8.37
C ASP A 67 -19.56 10.71 8.64
N ASN A 68 -18.79 10.68 9.72
CA ASN A 68 -17.81 11.73 10.02
C ASN A 68 -16.69 11.77 8.97
N ILE A 69 -16.20 10.59 8.56
CA ILE A 69 -15.17 10.45 7.53
C ILE A 69 -15.71 10.93 6.18
N LYS A 70 -16.94 10.55 5.84
CA LYS A 70 -17.65 10.95 4.62
C LYS A 70 -17.76 12.47 4.52
N ALA A 71 -18.24 13.14 5.58
CA ALA A 71 -18.39 14.59 5.61
C ALA A 71 -17.04 15.31 5.45
N ILE A 72 -16.01 14.80 6.12
CA ILE A 72 -14.68 15.40 6.15
C ILE A 72 -13.97 15.22 4.80
N LEU A 73 -14.01 14.04 4.22
CA LEU A 73 -13.37 13.79 2.92
C LEU A 73 -14.22 14.21 1.72
N GLY A 74 -15.40 14.80 1.95
CA GLY A 74 -16.33 15.24 0.91
C GLY A 74 -16.80 14.08 0.02
N LEU A 75 -17.03 12.91 0.61
CA LEU A 75 -17.43 11.70 -0.11
C LEU A 75 -18.95 11.65 -0.32
N THR A 76 -19.36 11.19 -1.48
CA THR A 76 -20.76 10.93 -1.81
C THR A 76 -21.23 9.60 -1.23
N GLU A 77 -22.54 9.36 -1.20
CA GLU A 77 -23.08 8.03 -0.86
C GLU A 77 -22.61 6.93 -1.81
N THR A 78 -22.45 7.26 -3.09
CA THR A 78 -21.90 6.36 -4.10
C THR A 78 -20.46 5.97 -3.77
N ASP A 79 -19.64 6.93 -3.33
CA ASP A 79 -18.26 6.67 -2.89
C ASP A 79 -18.25 5.73 -1.68
N CYS A 80 -19.10 5.98 -0.68
CA CYS A 80 -19.21 5.12 0.49
C CYS A 80 -19.54 3.68 0.10
N LYS A 81 -20.52 3.49 -0.80
CA LYS A 81 -20.90 2.15 -1.28
C LYS A 81 -19.70 1.45 -1.94
N LYS A 82 -18.96 2.14 -2.80
CA LYS A 82 -17.72 1.63 -3.44
C LYS A 82 -16.65 1.27 -2.42
N ILE A 83 -16.36 2.14 -1.46
CA ILE A 83 -15.34 1.89 -0.42
C ILE A 83 -15.68 0.62 0.37
N PHE A 84 -16.95 0.38 0.66
CA PHE A 84 -17.37 -0.83 1.39
C PHE A 84 -17.39 -2.10 0.54
N THR A 85 -17.14 -2.05 -0.77
CA THR A 85 -16.93 -3.26 -1.58
C THR A 85 -15.48 -3.75 -1.57
N ILE A 86 -14.53 -2.94 -1.10
CA ILE A 86 -13.10 -3.29 -1.04
C ILE A 86 -12.93 -4.65 -0.34
N ASN A 87 -12.26 -5.57 -1.01
CA ASN A 87 -11.99 -6.96 -0.61
C ASN A 87 -13.23 -7.81 -0.29
N ARG A 88 -14.44 -7.41 -0.73
CA ARG A 88 -15.68 -8.16 -0.49
C ARG A 88 -16.25 -8.86 -1.72
N LEU A 89 -15.78 -8.51 -2.91
CA LEU A 89 -16.23 -9.13 -4.14
C LEU A 89 -15.45 -10.43 -4.38
N GLU A 90 -16.15 -11.44 -4.88
CA GLU A 90 -15.55 -12.70 -5.33
C GLU A 90 -14.96 -12.51 -6.73
N ASN A 91 -13.83 -11.79 -6.82
CA ASN A 91 -13.21 -11.39 -8.07
C ASN A 91 -11.74 -11.81 -8.17
N LYS A 92 -11.32 -12.78 -7.35
CA LYS A 92 -9.93 -13.23 -7.21
C LYS A 92 -9.66 -14.57 -7.89
N GLU A 93 -10.70 -15.34 -8.21
CA GLU A 93 -10.56 -16.61 -8.90
C GLU A 93 -9.98 -16.41 -10.31
N GLY A 94 -8.98 -17.21 -10.67
CA GLY A 94 -8.33 -17.16 -11.99
C GLY A 94 -7.52 -15.89 -12.28
N ARG A 95 -7.29 -15.02 -11.28
CA ARG A 95 -6.56 -13.76 -11.44
C ARG A 95 -5.28 -13.75 -10.60
N SER A 96 -4.30 -12.97 -11.05
CA SER A 96 -3.10 -12.68 -10.27
C SER A 96 -3.49 -12.08 -8.91
N PHE A 97 -2.66 -12.27 -7.89
CA PHE A 97 -2.90 -11.66 -6.59
C PHE A 97 -2.86 -10.13 -6.70
N PHE A 98 -3.95 -9.47 -6.29
CA PHE A 98 -4.05 -8.03 -6.19
C PHE A 98 -4.63 -7.61 -4.85
N ARG A 99 -4.35 -6.37 -4.45
CA ARG A 99 -5.03 -5.71 -3.34
C ARG A 99 -5.94 -4.63 -3.88
N GLU A 100 -7.05 -4.39 -3.20
CA GLU A 100 -8.00 -3.35 -3.62
C GLU A 100 -7.78 -2.04 -2.88
N VAL A 101 -7.92 -0.92 -3.60
CA VAL A 101 -7.85 0.44 -3.07
C VAL A 101 -8.93 1.29 -3.74
N PHE A 102 -9.64 2.08 -2.95
CA PHE A 102 -10.51 3.13 -3.49
C PHE A 102 -9.66 4.34 -3.83
N ILE A 103 -9.83 4.88 -5.04
CA ILE A 103 -9.17 6.11 -5.47
C ILE A 103 -10.23 7.05 -6.01
N ARG A 104 -10.30 8.24 -5.41
CA ARG A 104 -11.07 9.39 -5.91
C ARG A 104 -10.11 10.42 -6.47
N ARG A 105 -10.39 10.89 -7.68
CA ARG A 105 -9.70 12.00 -8.34
C ARG A 105 -10.74 13.02 -8.83
N GLY A 106 -10.77 14.18 -8.19
CA GLY A 106 -11.80 15.19 -8.41
C GLY A 106 -13.19 14.60 -8.13
N THR A 107 -14.02 14.57 -9.17
CA THR A 107 -15.39 14.02 -9.15
C THR A 107 -15.47 12.53 -9.51
N THR A 108 -14.40 11.95 -10.03
CA THR A 108 -14.37 10.54 -10.45
C THR A 108 -13.80 9.66 -9.35
N SER A 109 -14.40 8.50 -9.12
CA SER A 109 -13.95 7.56 -8.09
C SER A 109 -14.23 6.12 -8.48
N GLU A 110 -13.30 5.20 -8.22
CA GLU A 110 -13.52 3.76 -8.39
C GLU A 110 -12.69 2.94 -7.39
N VAL A 111 -13.02 1.65 -7.27
CA VAL A 111 -12.16 0.66 -6.59
C VAL A 111 -11.27 -0.01 -7.62
N TYR A 112 -9.97 0.05 -7.39
CA TYR A 112 -8.95 -0.49 -8.27
C TYR A 112 -8.29 -1.70 -7.63
N GLY A 113 -8.07 -2.75 -8.41
CA GLY A 113 -7.16 -3.83 -8.07
C GLY A 113 -5.73 -3.43 -8.43
N VAL A 114 -4.85 -3.36 -7.44
CA VAL A 114 -3.43 -3.04 -7.59
C VAL A 114 -2.63 -4.33 -7.49
N GLU A 115 -1.95 -4.64 -8.57
CA GLU A 115 -0.99 -5.75 -8.68
C GLU A 115 0.42 -5.20 -8.47
N GLU A 116 1.19 -5.87 -7.63
CA GLU A 116 2.58 -5.52 -7.37
C GLU A 116 3.49 -6.64 -7.93
N PRO A 117 4.54 -6.31 -8.70
CA PRO A 117 5.55 -7.29 -9.10
C PRO A 117 6.17 -7.96 -7.87
N ARG A 118 6.48 -9.26 -7.99
CA ARG A 118 7.04 -10.06 -6.89
C ARG A 118 8.36 -9.48 -6.40
N GLU A 119 9.14 -8.94 -7.32
CA GLU A 119 10.44 -8.30 -7.08
C GLU A 119 10.29 -7.07 -6.17
N CYS A 120 9.28 -6.23 -6.42
CA CYS A 120 8.97 -5.06 -5.59
C CYS A 120 8.52 -5.50 -4.19
N TYR A 121 7.58 -6.45 -4.12
CA TYR A 121 7.12 -7.01 -2.85
C TYR A 121 8.28 -7.55 -2.00
N MET A 122 9.18 -8.33 -2.61
CA MET A 122 10.32 -8.93 -1.91
C MET A 122 11.36 -7.90 -1.46
N THR A 123 11.40 -6.72 -2.07
CA THR A 123 12.29 -5.63 -1.66
C THR A 123 11.81 -4.97 -0.36
N TYR A 124 10.49 -4.92 -0.13
CA TYR A 124 9.90 -4.26 1.03
C TYR A 124 9.35 -5.21 2.10
N THR A 125 9.46 -6.52 1.90
CA THR A 125 8.92 -7.49 2.87
C THR A 125 9.48 -7.28 4.27
N THR A 126 8.60 -7.35 5.27
CA THR A 126 8.95 -7.36 6.69
C THR A 126 9.03 -8.77 7.25
N GLU A 127 8.54 -9.77 6.53
CA GLU A 127 8.41 -11.15 7.00
C GLU A 127 9.77 -11.84 7.16
N ARG A 128 10.06 -12.33 8.36
CA ARG A 128 11.37 -12.92 8.69
C ARG A 128 11.69 -14.11 7.78
N ALA A 129 10.73 -15.01 7.57
CA ALA A 129 10.96 -16.21 6.75
C ALA A 129 11.32 -15.85 5.31
N GLU A 130 10.70 -14.82 4.74
CA GLU A 130 10.96 -14.32 3.39
C GLU A 130 12.37 -13.71 3.29
N LYS A 131 12.75 -12.90 4.29
CA LYS A 131 14.10 -12.31 4.38
C LYS A 131 15.19 -13.37 4.47
N GLU A 132 15.02 -14.38 5.31
CA GLU A 132 16.01 -15.44 5.48
C GLU A 132 16.16 -16.27 4.19
N ALA A 133 15.06 -16.56 3.50
CA ALA A 133 15.10 -17.28 2.23
C ALA A 133 15.82 -16.46 1.12
N LEU A 134 15.58 -15.15 1.05
CA LEU A 134 16.27 -14.29 0.09
C LEU A 134 17.77 -14.12 0.41
N LYS A 135 18.12 -14.02 1.70
CA LYS A 135 19.52 -14.01 2.14
C LYS A 135 20.25 -15.30 1.75
N LEU A 136 19.57 -16.44 1.84
CA LEU A 136 20.10 -17.72 1.41
C LEU A 136 20.46 -17.70 -0.09
N TYR A 137 19.54 -17.21 -0.94
CA TYR A 137 19.80 -17.08 -2.38
C TYR A 137 21.02 -16.20 -2.65
N LYS A 138 21.11 -15.06 -1.98
CA LYS A 138 22.26 -14.16 -2.10
C LYS A 138 23.56 -14.82 -1.66
N ALA A 139 23.55 -15.58 -0.56
CA ALA A 139 24.73 -16.23 0.00
C ALA A 139 25.24 -17.37 -0.90
N GLU A 140 24.35 -18.23 -1.41
CA GLU A 140 24.75 -19.35 -2.26
C GLU A 140 25.16 -18.92 -3.67
N LEU A 141 24.43 -17.99 -4.29
CA LEU A 141 24.74 -17.51 -5.64
C LEU A 141 25.89 -16.49 -5.68
N LYS A 142 26.29 -15.96 -4.52
CA LYS A 142 27.35 -14.94 -4.38
C LYS A 142 27.17 -13.75 -5.34
N CYS A 143 25.93 -13.30 -5.47
CA CYS A 143 25.53 -12.26 -6.42
C CYS A 143 25.04 -10.97 -5.73
N SER A 144 24.69 -9.98 -6.52
CA SER A 144 24.07 -8.75 -6.03
C SER A 144 22.68 -9.00 -5.43
N HIS A 145 22.15 -8.03 -4.69
CA HIS A 145 20.81 -8.16 -4.11
C HIS A 145 19.73 -8.27 -5.19
N GLN A 146 19.89 -7.53 -6.29
CA GLN A 146 18.96 -7.56 -7.42
C GLN A 146 18.95 -8.96 -8.07
N GLU A 147 20.11 -9.50 -8.41
CA GLU A 147 20.21 -10.83 -9.04
C GLU A 147 19.67 -11.94 -8.14
N ALA A 148 19.87 -11.83 -6.81
CA ALA A 148 19.29 -12.76 -5.85
C ALA A 148 17.76 -12.69 -5.83
N THR A 149 17.19 -11.48 -5.85
CA THR A 149 15.74 -11.26 -5.90
C THR A 149 15.14 -11.79 -7.20
N GLU A 150 15.77 -11.55 -8.34
CA GLU A 150 15.33 -12.06 -9.64
C GLU A 150 15.37 -13.60 -9.68
N ALA A 151 16.45 -14.21 -9.18
CA ALA A 151 16.56 -15.67 -9.08
C ALA A 151 15.50 -16.27 -8.14
N TYR A 152 15.26 -15.64 -6.99
CA TYR A 152 14.22 -16.03 -6.03
C TYR A 152 12.82 -15.94 -6.65
N CYS A 153 12.50 -14.82 -7.30
CA CYS A 153 11.18 -14.59 -7.91
C CYS A 153 10.94 -15.53 -9.09
N ARG A 154 11.98 -15.86 -9.87
CA ARG A 154 11.91 -16.87 -10.94
C ARG A 154 11.57 -18.25 -10.38
N ASP A 155 12.29 -18.69 -9.35
CA ASP A 155 12.04 -20.00 -8.73
C ASP A 155 10.65 -20.00 -8.06
N TRP A 156 10.26 -18.91 -7.42
CA TRP A 156 8.91 -18.77 -6.87
C TRP A 156 7.83 -18.88 -7.96
N LYS A 157 8.02 -18.23 -9.11
CA LYS A 157 7.09 -18.32 -10.24
C LYS A 157 6.99 -19.75 -10.77
N ARG A 158 8.13 -20.43 -10.92
CA ARG A 158 8.21 -21.82 -11.41
C ARG A 158 7.68 -22.85 -10.42
N SER A 159 7.66 -22.53 -9.13
CA SER A 159 7.10 -23.41 -8.10
C SER A 159 5.59 -23.61 -8.22
N GLY A 160 4.87 -22.68 -8.86
CA GLY A 160 3.41 -22.67 -8.90
C GLY A 160 2.75 -22.29 -7.57
N ILE A 161 3.53 -21.94 -6.54
CA ILE A 161 3.00 -21.45 -5.27
C ILE A 161 2.55 -20.00 -5.44
N GLU A 162 1.30 -19.71 -5.12
CA GLU A 162 0.74 -18.35 -5.26
C GLU A 162 1.29 -17.37 -4.22
N LYS A 163 1.38 -17.80 -2.95
CA LYS A 163 1.78 -16.95 -1.83
C LYS A 163 3.29 -17.01 -1.59
N SER A 164 3.87 -15.89 -1.18
CA SER A 164 5.30 -15.77 -0.90
C SER A 164 5.73 -16.60 0.31
N LEU A 165 5.02 -16.47 1.44
CA LEU A 165 5.39 -17.12 2.69
C LEU A 165 5.55 -18.65 2.61
N PRO A 166 4.63 -19.43 1.99
CA PRO A 166 4.83 -20.87 1.81
C PRO A 166 6.05 -21.21 0.94
N PHE A 167 6.33 -20.42 -0.10
CA PHE A 167 7.53 -20.60 -0.92
C PHE A 167 8.81 -20.32 -0.12
N ALA A 168 8.83 -19.24 0.67
CA ALA A 168 9.94 -18.93 1.56
C ALA A 168 10.20 -20.04 2.59
N GLN A 169 9.15 -20.59 3.19
CA GLN A 169 9.25 -21.73 4.11
C GLN A 169 9.83 -22.97 3.42
N MET A 170 9.43 -23.23 2.17
CA MET A 170 9.99 -24.32 1.37
C MET A 170 11.48 -24.14 1.11
N VAL A 171 11.92 -22.94 0.73
CA VAL A 171 13.34 -22.60 0.55
C VAL A 171 14.11 -22.80 1.85
N ASN A 172 13.62 -22.23 2.96
CA ASN A 172 14.29 -22.33 4.26
C ASN A 172 14.40 -23.79 4.73
N LYS A 173 13.38 -24.61 4.50
CA LYS A 173 13.40 -26.04 4.81
C LYS A 173 14.38 -26.81 3.93
N ALA A 174 14.50 -26.44 2.65
CA ALA A 174 15.48 -27.04 1.75
C ALA A 174 16.92 -26.65 2.11
N GLY A 175 17.11 -25.48 2.71
CA GLY A 175 18.42 -24.96 3.11
C GLY A 175 19.35 -24.67 1.94
N LYS A 176 18.82 -24.56 0.71
CA LYS A 176 19.55 -24.27 -0.52
C LYS A 176 18.68 -23.59 -1.58
N VAL A 177 19.32 -22.98 -2.57
CA VAL A 177 18.64 -22.44 -3.77
C VAL A 177 17.96 -23.58 -4.53
N LEU A 178 16.72 -23.34 -4.98
CA LEU A 178 15.90 -24.39 -5.58
C LEU A 178 16.20 -24.62 -7.07
N ASN A 179 16.66 -23.58 -7.79
CA ASN A 179 17.01 -23.63 -9.22
C ASN A 179 15.97 -24.38 -10.07
N LEU A 180 14.70 -24.05 -9.87
CA LEU A 180 13.60 -24.78 -10.49
C LEU A 180 13.66 -24.58 -12.02
N LYS A 181 13.55 -25.69 -12.76
CA LYS A 181 13.44 -25.65 -14.23
C LYS A 181 12.02 -25.30 -14.64
N GLU A 182 11.85 -24.75 -15.85
CA GLU A 182 10.52 -24.62 -16.44
C GLU A 182 9.89 -26.00 -16.60
N LYS A 183 8.62 -26.14 -16.20
CA LYS A 183 7.84 -27.33 -16.52
C LYS A 183 7.70 -27.35 -18.04
N GLN A 184 8.36 -28.30 -18.70
CA GLN A 184 8.04 -28.65 -20.07
C GLN A 184 6.62 -29.23 -20.06
N PHE A 185 5.71 -28.58 -20.78
CA PHE A 185 4.37 -29.09 -21.04
C PHE A 185 4.43 -30.13 -22.16
#